data_AF-A0A090ZIZ5-F1
#
_entry.id   AF-A0A090ZIZ5-F1
#
_cell.length_a   1.000
_cell.length_b   1.000
_cell.length_c   1.000
_cell.angle_alpha   90.00
_cell.angle_beta   90.00
_cell.angle_gamma   90.00
#
_symmetry.space_group_name_H-M   'P 1'
#
loop_
_entity.id
_entity.type
_entity.pdbx_description
1 polymer ?
#
loop_
_entity_poly.entity_id
_entity_poly.type
_entity_poly.pdbx_seq_one_letter_code
_entity_poly.pdbx_strand_id
1 'polypeptide(L)'
;MQLIVSPKIENLIDQLNDGNEKALYTFLHEIKTNETPLIEKCPADDQHYLITYIWLGDQETENVYVFGSYPGWGFNFNQLQQLLHTNVWYKTFRTNEKFISTYYFSVNDYFENDWIKRSEQYQLDRFNSNIFGGEPNKASVLKLNMEIQYDKRFPPNHAPYGKVETYSFYSSILENTRKIHIYTPHDYIFNGRITSVDSNEVPRA
;
A
#
# COMPACT_ATOMS: atom_id res chain seq x y z
N MET A 1 -6.33 -20.90 13.86
CA MET A 1 -6.58 -20.40 12.50
C MET A 1 -5.72 -21.19 11.55
N GLN A 2 -6.29 -21.69 10.47
CA GLN A 2 -5.52 -22.41 9.45
C GLN A 2 -4.69 -21.39 8.65
N LEU A 3 -3.40 -21.67 8.50
CA LEU A 3 -2.50 -20.83 7.70
C LEU A 3 -2.92 -20.93 6.24
N ILE A 4 -3.25 -19.79 5.62
CA ILE A 4 -3.51 -19.72 4.19
C ILE A 4 -2.18 -19.47 3.50
N VAL A 5 -1.81 -20.34 2.56
CA VAL A 5 -0.58 -20.23 1.77
C VAL A 5 -0.96 -19.98 0.32
N SER A 6 -0.16 -19.17 -0.38
CA SER A 6 -0.39 -18.88 -1.79
C SER A 6 0.18 -20.01 -2.66
N PRO A 7 -0.42 -20.33 -3.82
CA PRO A 7 0.08 -21.39 -4.69
C PRO A 7 1.54 -21.21 -5.09
N LYS A 8 1.97 -19.98 -5.39
CA LYS A 8 3.38 -19.67 -5.65
C LYS A 8 4.30 -19.94 -4.46
N ILE A 9 3.87 -19.57 -3.25
CA ILE A 9 4.67 -19.85 -2.04
C ILE A 9 4.71 -21.35 -1.75
N GLU A 10 3.60 -22.06 -1.90
CA GLU A 10 3.52 -23.50 -1.73
C GLU A 10 4.44 -24.21 -2.73
N ASN A 11 4.39 -23.84 -4.01
CA ASN A 11 5.29 -24.38 -5.02
C ASN A 11 6.77 -24.09 -4.72
N LEU A 12 7.10 -22.89 -4.21
CA LEU A 12 8.46 -22.57 -3.81
C LEU A 12 8.91 -23.44 -2.64
N ILE A 13 8.05 -23.66 -1.64
CA ILE A 13 8.33 -24.54 -0.50
C ILE A 13 8.63 -25.96 -1.00
N ASP A 14 7.78 -26.51 -1.87
CA ASP A 14 7.97 -27.86 -2.43
C ASP A 14 9.30 -27.98 -3.17
N GLN A 15 9.59 -27.03 -4.08
CA GLN A 15 10.85 -27.06 -4.84
C GLN A 15 12.09 -26.96 -3.94
N LEU A 16 12.04 -26.16 -2.87
CA LEU A 16 13.15 -26.04 -1.95
C LEU A 16 13.33 -27.30 -1.09
N ASN A 17 12.24 -27.93 -0.67
CA ASN A 17 12.28 -29.20 0.06
C ASN A 17 12.83 -30.34 -0.81
N ASP A 18 12.60 -30.30 -2.12
CA ASP A 18 13.17 -31.22 -3.11
C ASP A 18 14.66 -30.92 -3.44
N GLY A 19 15.26 -29.90 -2.82
CA GLY A 19 16.66 -29.53 -3.00
C GLY A 19 16.92 -28.65 -4.24
N ASN A 20 15.89 -28.10 -4.88
CA ASN A 20 16.05 -27.19 -6.01
C ASN A 20 16.37 -25.76 -5.54
N GLU A 21 17.61 -25.51 -5.16
CA GLU A 21 18.07 -24.18 -4.71
C GLU A 21 17.86 -23.08 -5.76
N LYS A 22 17.80 -23.42 -7.06
CA LYS A 22 17.54 -22.46 -8.14
C LYS A 22 16.13 -21.86 -8.08
N ALA A 23 15.18 -22.57 -7.45
CA ALA A 23 13.80 -22.13 -7.30
C ALA A 23 13.70 -20.75 -6.61
N LEU A 24 14.52 -20.51 -5.59
CA LEU A 24 14.55 -19.21 -4.90
C LEU A 24 14.96 -18.09 -5.84
N TYR A 25 16.00 -18.28 -6.65
CA TYR A 25 16.45 -17.26 -7.61
C TYR A 25 15.40 -16.99 -8.68
N THR A 26 14.74 -18.04 -9.19
CA THR A 26 13.64 -17.91 -10.14
C THR A 26 12.48 -17.13 -9.53
N PHE A 27 12.08 -17.45 -8.30
CA PHE A 27 11.02 -16.74 -7.59
C PHE A 27 11.37 -15.26 -7.35
N LEU A 28 12.58 -14.96 -6.88
CA LEU A 28 13.04 -13.58 -6.66
C LEU A 28 13.07 -12.77 -7.97
N HIS A 29 13.46 -13.40 -9.07
CA HIS A 29 13.40 -12.77 -10.39
C HIS A 29 11.95 -12.50 -10.83
N GLU A 30 11.05 -13.43 -10.54
CA GLU A 30 9.64 -13.30 -10.87
C GLU A 30 8.99 -12.13 -10.11
N ILE A 31 9.12 -12.06 -8.78
CA ILE A 31 8.50 -10.99 -7.98
C ILE A 31 9.07 -9.61 -8.31
N LYS A 32 10.33 -9.55 -8.74
CA LYS A 32 10.95 -8.30 -9.20
C LYS A 32 10.39 -7.84 -10.56
N THR A 33 10.01 -8.79 -11.41
CA THR A 33 9.48 -8.53 -12.76
C THR A 33 7.97 -8.25 -12.74
N ASN A 34 7.23 -8.99 -11.93
CA ASN A 34 5.76 -8.96 -11.87
C ASN A 34 5.21 -8.08 -10.75
N GLU A 35 6.10 -7.45 -9.98
CA GLU A 35 5.81 -6.65 -8.79
C GLU A 35 5.18 -7.45 -7.64
N THR A 36 5.07 -6.79 -6.49
CA THR A 36 4.41 -7.28 -5.28
C THR A 36 3.31 -6.31 -4.84
N PRO A 37 2.33 -6.75 -4.02
CA PRO A 37 2.11 -8.09 -3.49
C PRO A 37 1.70 -9.10 -4.58
N LEU A 38 1.91 -10.40 -4.36
CA LEU A 38 1.36 -11.41 -5.27
C LEU A 38 -0.16 -11.44 -5.16
N ILE A 39 -0.84 -11.53 -6.29
CA ILE A 39 -2.30 -11.68 -6.36
C ILE A 39 -2.59 -12.96 -7.15
N GLU A 40 -3.20 -13.93 -6.49
CA GLU A 40 -3.52 -15.24 -7.07
C GLU A 40 -5.01 -15.56 -6.84
N LYS A 41 -5.63 -16.35 -7.71
CA LYS A 41 -6.95 -16.90 -7.39
C LYS A 41 -6.81 -17.96 -6.30
N CYS A 42 -7.78 -18.03 -5.38
CA CYS A 42 -7.79 -19.09 -4.38
C CYS A 42 -8.15 -20.43 -5.06
N PRO A 43 -7.29 -21.47 -5.01
CA PRO A 43 -7.57 -22.74 -5.71
C PRO A 43 -8.81 -23.47 -5.18
N ALA A 44 -9.12 -23.29 -3.90
CA ALA A 44 -10.25 -23.92 -3.25
C ALA A 44 -11.58 -23.15 -3.48
N ASP A 45 -11.53 -21.90 -3.95
CA ASP A 45 -12.70 -21.05 -4.13
C ASP A 45 -12.42 -19.93 -5.15
N ASP A 46 -13.02 -20.03 -6.32
CA ASP A 46 -12.80 -19.09 -7.43
C ASP A 46 -13.38 -17.68 -7.21
N GLN A 47 -14.21 -17.50 -6.17
CA GLN A 47 -14.75 -16.19 -5.78
C GLN A 47 -13.76 -15.37 -4.96
N HIS A 48 -12.66 -15.99 -4.50
CA HIS A 48 -11.68 -15.35 -3.65
C HIS A 48 -10.31 -15.23 -4.32
N TYR A 49 -9.62 -14.16 -3.94
CA TYR A 49 -8.22 -13.91 -4.24
C TYR A 49 -7.38 -14.12 -2.99
N LEU A 50 -6.15 -14.54 -3.22
CA LEU A 50 -5.07 -14.59 -2.25
C LEU A 50 -4.12 -13.44 -2.53
N ILE A 51 -3.82 -12.68 -1.50
CA ILE A 51 -2.92 -11.53 -1.55
C ILE A 51 -1.74 -11.84 -0.65
N THR A 52 -0.55 -11.98 -1.24
CA THR A 52 0.65 -12.34 -0.50
C THR A 52 1.64 -11.19 -0.50
N TYR A 53 1.76 -10.56 0.67
CA TYR A 53 2.78 -9.58 0.95
C TYR A 53 4.11 -10.28 1.16
N ILE A 54 5.16 -9.76 0.55
CA ILE A 54 6.49 -10.35 0.59
C ILE A 54 7.49 -9.29 1.03
N TRP A 55 8.36 -9.67 1.96
CA TRP A 55 9.53 -8.91 2.33
C TRP A 55 10.79 -9.74 2.07
N LEU A 56 11.79 -9.14 1.44
CA LEU A 56 13.11 -9.75 1.30
C LEU A 56 14.03 -9.16 2.38
N GLY A 57 14.24 -9.94 3.43
CA GLY A 57 15.11 -9.58 4.54
C GLY A 57 16.59 -9.94 4.28
N ASP A 58 17.34 -9.92 5.38
CA ASP A 58 18.74 -10.27 5.47
C ASP A 58 19.00 -11.09 6.76
N GLN A 59 20.26 -11.28 7.13
CA GLN A 59 20.66 -12.04 8.31
C GLN A 59 20.31 -11.35 9.64
N GLU A 60 20.01 -10.05 9.62
CA GLU A 60 19.64 -9.27 10.80
C GLU A 60 18.11 -9.12 10.93
N THR A 61 17.35 -9.65 9.97
CA THR A 61 15.89 -9.60 9.99
C THR A 61 15.34 -10.66 10.95
N GLU A 62 14.77 -10.20 12.06
CA GLU A 62 14.22 -11.04 13.14
C GLU A 62 12.68 -11.11 13.08
N ASN A 63 12.03 -10.02 12.68
CA ASN A 63 10.59 -10.00 12.48
C ASN A 63 10.18 -8.97 11.42
N VAL A 64 9.04 -9.21 10.77
CA VAL A 64 8.46 -8.31 9.78
C VAL A 64 6.95 -8.28 9.95
N TYR A 65 6.36 -7.09 9.90
CA TYR A 65 4.93 -6.87 9.91
C TYR A 65 4.49 -6.10 8.67
N VAL A 66 3.26 -6.36 8.22
CA VAL A 66 2.59 -5.55 7.19
C VAL A 66 1.38 -4.82 7.78
N PHE A 67 1.31 -3.51 7.59
CA PHE A 67 0.22 -2.66 8.10
C PHE A 67 -0.40 -1.85 6.98
N GLY A 68 -1.66 -1.47 7.12
CA GLY A 68 -2.34 -0.61 6.16
C GLY A 68 -3.85 -0.77 6.17
N SER A 69 -4.54 -0.17 5.20
CA SER A 69 -6.01 -0.19 5.18
C SER A 69 -6.60 -1.59 5.04
N TYR A 70 -6.04 -2.44 4.18
CA TYR A 70 -6.51 -3.82 4.01
C TYR A 70 -5.87 -4.83 4.98
N PRO A 71 -4.53 -4.86 5.19
CA PRO A 71 -3.92 -5.70 6.24
C PRO A 71 -4.44 -5.36 7.65
N GLY A 72 -4.92 -4.14 7.86
CA GLY A 72 -5.29 -3.62 9.16
C GLY A 72 -4.08 -3.24 10.02
N TRP A 73 -4.33 -3.07 11.32
CA TRP A 73 -3.34 -2.55 12.28
C TRP A 73 -3.09 -3.51 13.46
N GLY A 74 -3.48 -4.77 13.36
CA GLY A 74 -3.37 -5.75 14.44
C GLY A 74 -2.12 -6.63 14.35
N PHE A 75 -1.26 -6.61 15.39
CA PHE A 75 0.00 -7.37 15.41
C PHE A 75 -0.14 -8.87 15.12
N ASN A 76 -1.06 -9.54 15.83
CA ASN A 76 -1.21 -11.00 15.80
C ASN A 76 -1.47 -11.55 14.39
N PHE A 77 -2.11 -10.76 13.53
CA PHE A 77 -2.49 -11.18 12.19
C PHE A 77 -1.53 -10.67 11.12
N ASN A 78 -0.71 -9.68 11.44
CA ASN A 78 0.07 -8.93 10.45
C ASN A 78 1.54 -9.30 10.41
N GLN A 79 2.02 -10.11 11.35
CA GLN A 79 3.36 -10.66 11.28
C GLN A 79 3.49 -11.61 10.07
N LEU A 80 4.53 -11.37 9.28
CA LEU A 80 4.99 -12.25 8.22
C LEU A 80 5.75 -13.43 8.84
N GLN A 81 5.70 -14.57 8.17
CA GLN A 81 6.50 -15.73 8.52
C GLN A 81 7.69 -15.87 7.56
N GLN A 82 8.83 -16.31 8.09
CA GLN A 82 9.98 -16.65 7.27
C GLN A 82 9.73 -17.94 6.50
N LEU A 83 10.08 -17.95 5.21
CA LEU A 83 9.96 -19.11 4.35
C LEU A 83 11.19 -20.01 4.53
N LEU A 84 10.99 -21.12 5.24
CA LEU A 84 12.01 -22.13 5.52
C LEU A 84 13.29 -21.46 6.09
N HIS A 85 14.45 -21.75 5.51
CA HIS A 85 15.75 -21.17 5.87
C HIS A 85 16.19 -20.06 4.90
N THR A 86 15.23 -19.39 4.25
CA THR A 86 15.52 -18.31 3.28
C THR A 86 15.30 -16.93 3.89
N ASN A 87 15.72 -15.88 3.17
CA ASN A 87 15.46 -14.50 3.57
C ASN A 87 14.10 -13.97 3.09
N VAL A 88 13.22 -14.84 2.56
CA VAL A 88 11.89 -14.46 2.10
C VAL A 88 10.92 -14.56 3.26
N TRP A 89 10.25 -13.45 3.56
CA TRP A 89 9.18 -13.36 4.55
C TRP A 89 7.87 -13.15 3.82
N TYR A 90 6.78 -13.77 4.27
CA TYR A 90 5.49 -13.62 3.61
C TYR A 90 4.29 -13.65 4.55
N LYS A 91 3.20 -13.01 4.11
CA LYS A 91 1.88 -13.14 4.72
C LYS A 91 0.79 -13.13 3.65
N THR A 92 -0.06 -14.15 3.68
CA THR A 92 -1.17 -14.28 2.75
C THR A 92 -2.50 -13.96 3.43
N PHE A 93 -3.30 -13.12 2.78
CA PHE A 93 -4.68 -12.81 3.15
C PHE A 93 -5.62 -13.28 2.05
N ARG A 94 -6.88 -13.55 2.41
CA ARG A 94 -7.93 -13.98 1.47
C ARG A 94 -9.06 -12.95 1.45
N THR A 95 -9.57 -12.62 0.27
CA THR A 95 -10.70 -11.71 0.11
C THR A 95 -11.44 -11.95 -1.21
N ASN A 96 -12.73 -11.64 -1.23
CA ASN A 96 -13.57 -11.56 -2.43
C ASN A 96 -13.89 -10.10 -2.81
N GLU A 97 -13.33 -9.13 -2.09
CA GLU A 97 -13.59 -7.70 -2.28
C GLU A 97 -12.74 -7.09 -3.40
N LYS A 98 -13.23 -5.98 -3.94
CA LYS A 98 -12.49 -5.12 -4.88
C LYS A 98 -12.11 -3.83 -4.17
N PHE A 99 -10.84 -3.46 -4.20
CA PHE A 99 -10.38 -2.26 -3.49
C PHE A 99 -9.04 -1.73 -4.02
N ILE A 100 -8.75 -0.50 -3.61
CA ILE A 100 -7.40 0.08 -3.61
C ILE A 100 -7.04 0.32 -2.15
N SER A 101 -5.87 -0.14 -1.73
CA SER A 101 -5.40 -0.06 -0.35
C SER A 101 -3.95 0.41 -0.32
N THR A 102 -3.62 1.24 0.65
CA THR A 102 -2.22 1.53 1.01
C THR A 102 -1.72 0.53 2.04
N TYR A 103 -0.41 0.31 2.06
CA TYR A 103 0.27 -0.52 3.06
C TYR A 103 1.74 -0.15 3.23
N TYR A 104 2.32 -0.66 4.31
CA TYR A 104 3.70 -0.44 4.77
C TYR A 104 4.25 -1.72 5.39
N PHE A 105 5.57 -1.84 5.38
CA PHE A 105 6.28 -2.82 6.21
C PHE A 105 6.89 -2.15 7.45
N SER A 106 6.96 -2.89 8.55
CA SER A 106 7.82 -2.58 9.68
C SER A 106 8.72 -3.78 9.95
N VAL A 107 10.03 -3.54 10.06
CA VAL A 107 11.06 -4.57 10.17
C VAL A 107 11.75 -4.42 11.52
N ASN A 108 11.98 -5.53 12.21
CA ASN A 108 12.53 -5.55 13.58
C ASN A 108 11.73 -4.63 14.51
N ASP A 109 10.39 -4.75 14.44
CA ASP A 109 9.44 -3.93 15.18
C ASP A 109 9.25 -4.46 16.60
N TYR A 110 9.84 -3.73 17.54
CA TYR A 110 9.73 -3.96 18.98
C TYR A 110 9.06 -2.77 19.69
N PHE A 111 8.27 -1.98 18.96
CA PHE A 111 7.74 -0.70 19.45
C PHE A 111 6.48 -0.85 20.31
N GLU A 112 5.99 -2.08 20.53
CA GLU A 112 4.76 -2.36 21.29
C GLU A 112 3.60 -1.44 20.82
N ASN A 113 3.03 -0.63 21.73
CA ASN A 113 1.92 0.27 21.42
C ASN A 113 2.36 1.66 20.90
N ASP A 114 3.65 1.91 20.68
CA ASP A 114 4.15 3.19 20.17
C ASP A 114 4.01 3.29 18.64
N TRP A 115 2.82 3.71 18.21
CA TRP A 115 2.47 3.89 16.80
C TRP A 115 3.21 5.03 16.12
N ILE A 116 3.61 6.06 16.87
CA ILE A 116 4.34 7.20 16.30
C ILE A 116 5.72 6.72 15.88
N LYS A 117 6.47 6.11 16.81
CA LYS A 117 7.81 5.59 16.54
C LYS A 117 7.81 4.53 15.45
N ARG A 118 6.79 3.66 15.44
CA ARG A 118 6.59 2.69 14.36
C ARG A 118 6.43 3.38 13.00
N SER A 119 5.60 4.43 12.93
CA SER A 119 5.33 5.11 11.66
C SER A 119 6.55 5.83 11.08
N GLU A 120 7.48 6.25 11.94
CA GLU A 120 8.77 6.82 11.52
C GLU A 120 9.70 5.79 10.85
N GLN A 121 9.44 4.49 11.06
CA GLN A 121 10.25 3.37 10.55
C GLN A 121 9.52 2.58 9.46
N TYR A 122 8.40 3.08 8.94
CA TYR A 122 7.70 2.41 7.85
C TYR A 122 8.56 2.34 6.59
N GLN A 123 8.59 1.15 6.01
CA GLN A 123 9.30 0.87 4.78
C GLN A 123 8.30 0.59 3.66
N LEU A 124 8.60 1.12 2.48
CA LEU A 124 7.85 0.80 1.27
C LEU A 124 8.21 -0.61 0.80
N ASP A 125 7.27 -1.22 0.11
CA ASP A 125 7.52 -2.43 -0.64
C ASP A 125 8.48 -2.15 -1.81
N ARG A 126 9.71 -2.64 -1.69
CA ARG A 126 10.78 -2.44 -2.67
C ARG A 126 10.50 -3.06 -4.04
N PHE A 127 9.57 -4.00 -4.14
CA PHE A 127 9.20 -4.65 -5.41
C PHE A 127 7.85 -4.15 -5.95
N ASN A 128 7.21 -3.17 -5.29
CA ASN A 128 6.00 -2.52 -5.78
C ASN A 128 6.31 -1.11 -6.28
N SER A 129 6.09 -0.85 -7.58
CA SER A 129 6.28 0.49 -8.15
C SER A 129 5.11 1.44 -7.88
N ASN A 130 3.95 0.92 -7.47
CA ASN A 130 2.75 1.70 -7.22
C ASN A 130 2.82 2.38 -5.85
N ILE A 131 3.11 3.67 -5.86
CA ILE A 131 3.26 4.49 -4.65
C ILE A 131 2.20 5.59 -4.63
N PHE A 132 1.59 5.79 -3.46
CA PHE A 132 0.71 6.91 -3.15
C PHE A 132 1.40 7.91 -2.22
N GLY A 133 1.03 9.19 -2.30
CA GLY A 133 1.58 10.25 -1.47
C GLY A 133 2.90 10.85 -1.96
N GLY A 134 3.30 11.96 -1.34
CA GLY A 134 4.61 12.58 -1.47
C GLY A 134 5.41 12.44 -0.16
N GLU A 135 6.70 12.76 -0.17
CA GLU A 135 7.51 12.74 1.05
C GLU A 135 6.95 13.70 2.12
N PRO A 136 6.88 13.30 3.40
CA PRO A 136 7.31 12.01 3.97
C PRO A 136 6.22 10.91 3.97
N ASN A 137 5.03 11.19 3.46
CA ASN A 137 3.83 10.36 3.57
C ASN A 137 3.67 9.33 2.43
N LYS A 138 4.75 8.78 1.90
CA LYS A 138 4.66 7.78 0.82
C LYS A 138 4.12 6.45 1.36
N ALA A 139 3.32 5.76 0.56
CA ALA A 139 2.79 4.42 0.88
C ALA A 139 2.81 3.51 -0.36
N SER A 140 3.04 2.22 -0.16
CA SER A 140 2.85 1.23 -1.23
C SER A 140 1.37 0.99 -1.47
N VAL A 141 0.98 0.76 -2.72
CA VAL A 141 -0.42 0.64 -3.13
C VAL A 141 -0.70 -0.75 -3.70
N LEU A 142 -1.74 -1.37 -3.18
CA LEU A 142 -2.34 -2.58 -3.72
C LEU A 142 -3.65 -2.20 -4.41
N LYS A 143 -3.81 -2.58 -5.67
CA LYS A 143 -5.05 -2.44 -6.44
C LYS A 143 -5.56 -3.82 -6.82
N LEU A 144 -6.71 -4.21 -6.26
CA LEU A 144 -7.36 -5.48 -6.56
C LEU A 144 -8.69 -5.23 -7.29
N ASN A 145 -8.69 -5.41 -8.61
CA ASN A 145 -9.89 -5.42 -9.47
C ASN A 145 -10.86 -4.23 -9.33
N MET A 146 -10.42 -3.15 -8.69
CA MET A 146 -11.18 -1.91 -8.58
C MET A 146 -10.74 -0.99 -9.71
N GLU A 147 -11.66 -0.69 -10.62
CA GLU A 147 -11.48 0.39 -11.58
C GLU A 147 -11.91 1.70 -10.93
N ILE A 148 -11.04 2.71 -11.01
CA ILE A 148 -11.44 4.08 -10.69
C ILE A 148 -12.36 4.51 -11.82
N GLN A 149 -13.66 4.39 -11.60
CA GLN A 149 -14.66 4.94 -12.50
C GLN A 149 -14.58 6.46 -12.35
N TYR A 150 -13.82 7.11 -13.24
CA TYR A 150 -13.98 8.54 -13.43
C TYR A 150 -15.43 8.77 -13.82
N ASP A 151 -16.10 9.65 -13.09
CA ASP A 151 -17.48 9.99 -13.37
C ASP A 151 -17.59 10.37 -14.85
N LYS A 152 -18.55 9.79 -15.58
CA LYS A 152 -18.80 10.11 -17.00
C LYS A 152 -19.06 11.60 -17.22
N ARG A 153 -19.40 12.36 -16.17
CA ARG A 153 -19.47 13.84 -16.15
C ARG A 153 -18.13 14.52 -16.40
N PHE A 154 -17.00 13.85 -16.13
CA PHE A 154 -15.65 14.38 -16.29
C PHE A 154 -14.82 13.47 -17.21
N PRO A 155 -15.12 13.44 -18.52
CA PRO A 155 -14.33 12.65 -19.47
C PRO A 155 -12.86 13.14 -19.51
N PRO A 156 -11.89 12.22 -19.56
CA PRO A 156 -10.46 12.53 -19.36
C PRO A 156 -9.85 13.48 -20.41
N ASN A 157 -10.51 13.65 -21.56
CA ASN A 157 -9.94 14.39 -22.69
C ASN A 157 -10.56 15.77 -22.96
N HIS A 158 -11.54 16.24 -22.17
CA HIS A 158 -12.22 17.53 -22.45
C HIS A 158 -12.80 18.24 -21.21
N ALA A 159 -12.44 17.83 -19.99
CA ALA A 159 -12.85 18.59 -18.81
C ALA A 159 -11.97 19.86 -18.70
N PRO A 160 -12.56 21.04 -18.66
CA PRO A 160 -11.77 22.25 -18.59
C PRO A 160 -11.13 22.33 -17.19
N TYR A 161 -9.81 22.46 -17.15
CA TYR A 161 -9.04 22.34 -15.91
C TYR A 161 -9.25 23.59 -15.04
N GLY A 162 -9.55 23.35 -13.77
CA GLY A 162 -9.46 24.39 -12.74
C GLY A 162 -8.00 24.64 -12.33
N LYS A 163 -7.78 25.61 -11.45
CA LYS A 163 -6.47 25.94 -10.90
C LYS A 163 -6.43 25.62 -9.41
N VAL A 164 -5.37 24.93 -8.96
CA VAL A 164 -5.06 24.77 -7.54
C VAL A 164 -3.99 25.79 -7.17
N GLU A 165 -4.28 26.64 -6.20
CA GLU A 165 -3.33 27.61 -5.66
C GLU A 165 -3.04 27.29 -4.19
N THR A 166 -1.78 27.42 -3.79
CA THR A 166 -1.35 27.16 -2.41
C THR A 166 -1.02 28.48 -1.73
N TYR A 167 -1.62 28.72 -0.56
CA TYR A 167 -1.36 29.90 0.26
C TYR A 167 -0.86 29.50 1.64
N SER A 168 -0.02 30.34 2.24
CA SER A 168 0.32 30.25 3.65
C SER A 168 -0.65 31.10 4.46
N PHE A 169 -1.33 30.49 5.42
CA PHE A 169 -2.32 31.13 6.28
C PHE A 169 -1.89 31.05 7.74
N TYR A 170 -1.78 32.20 8.40
CA TYR A 170 -1.55 32.28 9.84
C TYR A 170 -2.88 32.40 10.59
N SER A 171 -3.10 31.53 11.58
CA SER A 171 -4.25 31.60 12.47
C SER A 171 -3.85 32.24 13.79
N SER A 172 -4.47 33.36 14.15
CA SER A 172 -4.27 34.00 15.47
C SER A 172 -4.90 33.21 16.62
N ILE A 173 -5.87 32.33 16.35
CA ILE A 173 -6.51 31.47 17.37
C ILE A 173 -5.64 30.24 17.66
N LEU A 174 -5.03 29.65 16.62
CA LEU A 174 -4.21 28.44 16.74
C LEU A 174 -2.71 28.74 16.86
N GLU A 175 -2.36 30.03 16.80
CA GLU A 175 -0.99 30.57 16.86
C GLU A 175 0.00 29.82 15.95
N ASN A 176 -0.45 29.41 14.75
CA ASN A 176 0.38 28.69 13.79
C ASN A 176 0.09 29.07 12.33
N THR A 177 1.06 28.76 11.47
CA THR A 177 0.95 28.91 10.01
C THR A 177 0.70 27.56 9.36
N ARG A 178 -0.29 27.49 8.47
CA ARG A 178 -0.64 26.28 7.71
C ARG A 178 -0.71 26.60 6.22
N LYS A 179 -0.45 25.58 5.39
CA LYS A 179 -0.74 25.67 3.96
C LYS A 179 -2.22 25.41 3.74
N ILE A 180 -2.85 26.23 2.91
CA ILE A 180 -4.20 26.01 2.40
C ILE A 180 -4.11 25.87 0.88
N HIS A 181 -4.86 24.91 0.33
CA HIS A 181 -4.97 24.70 -1.10
C HIS A 181 -6.36 25.12 -1.54
N ILE A 182 -6.44 26.03 -2.50
CA ILE A 182 -7.70 26.54 -3.04
C ILE A 182 -7.81 26.06 -4.48
N TYR A 183 -8.75 25.15 -4.73
CA TYR A 183 -9.15 24.80 -6.08
C TYR A 183 -10.19 25.79 -6.58
N THR A 184 -9.92 26.42 -7.71
CA THR A 184 -10.87 27.22 -8.47
C THR A 184 -11.27 26.44 -9.72
N PRO A 185 -12.56 26.10 -9.91
CA PRO A 185 -13.02 25.46 -11.14
C PRO A 185 -12.69 26.32 -12.37
N HIS A 186 -12.69 25.71 -13.56
CA HIS A 186 -12.58 26.47 -14.79
C HIS A 186 -13.68 27.54 -14.90
N ASP A 187 -13.32 28.71 -15.43
CA ASP A 187 -14.17 29.91 -15.52
C ASP A 187 -14.75 30.39 -14.18
N TYR A 188 -14.13 30.04 -13.05
CA TYR A 188 -14.55 30.54 -11.76
C TYR A 188 -14.38 32.06 -11.68
N ILE A 189 -15.52 32.76 -11.56
CA ILE A 189 -15.58 34.19 -11.28
C ILE A 189 -15.94 34.37 -9.81
N PHE A 190 -15.05 35.00 -9.06
CA PHE A 190 -15.26 35.25 -7.63
C PHE A 190 -16.50 36.13 -7.39
N ASN A 191 -17.53 35.55 -6.79
CA ASN A 191 -18.77 36.24 -6.40
C ASN A 191 -18.98 36.28 -4.87
N GLY A 192 -17.94 35.98 -4.09
CA GLY A 192 -17.97 36.00 -2.63
C GLY A 192 -18.48 34.73 -1.95
N ARG A 193 -18.64 33.59 -2.65
CA ARG A 193 -19.06 32.31 -2.04
C ARG A 193 -18.02 31.21 -2.23
N ILE A 194 -17.57 30.62 -1.12
CA ILE A 194 -16.83 29.35 -1.10
C ILE A 194 -17.86 28.22 -0.95
N THR A 195 -17.80 27.22 -1.83
CA THR A 195 -18.81 26.15 -1.92
C THR A 195 -18.42 24.86 -1.20
N SER A 196 -17.13 24.62 -0.94
CA SER A 196 -16.67 23.46 -0.18
C SER A 196 -15.28 23.69 0.42
N VAL A 197 -15.07 23.20 1.65
CA VAL A 197 -13.75 23.07 2.26
C VAL A 197 -13.51 21.58 2.46
N ASP A 198 -12.46 21.06 1.82
CA ASP A 198 -11.98 19.69 2.06
C ASP A 198 -10.66 19.78 2.83
N SER A 199 -10.55 19.03 3.91
CA SER A 199 -9.38 19.05 4.81
C SER A 199 -8.34 17.98 4.47
N ASN A 200 -8.50 17.25 3.37
CA ASN A 200 -7.57 16.19 2.97
C ASN A 200 -6.68 16.59 1.78
N GLU A 201 -5.48 16.02 1.77
CA GLU A 201 -4.30 16.40 1.00
C GLU A 201 -4.52 16.78 -0.48
N VAL A 202 -3.73 17.79 -0.87
CA VAL A 202 -3.48 18.38 -2.20
C VAL A 202 -4.09 17.65 -3.41
N PRO A 203 -4.97 18.30 -4.20
CA PRO A 203 -5.31 17.80 -5.53
C PRO A 203 -4.06 17.83 -6.41
N ARG A 204 -3.75 16.71 -7.08
CA ARG A 204 -2.66 16.64 -8.06
C ARG A 204 -2.86 17.71 -9.15
N ALA A 205 -1.77 18.42 -9.45
CA ALA A 205 -1.63 19.28 -10.62
C ALA A 205 -1.56 18.47 -11.91
#